data_AF-A0AAN8ELY3-F1
#
_entry.id   AF-A0AAN8ELY3-F1
#
_cell.length_a   1.000
_cell.length_b   1.000
_cell.length_c   1.000
_cell.angle_alpha   90.00
_cell.angle_beta   90.00
_cell.angle_gamma   90.00
#
_symmetry.space_group_name_H-M   'P 1'
#
loop_
_entity.id
_entity.type
_entity.pdbx_description
1 polymer ?
#
loop_
_entity_poly.entity_id
_entity_poly.type
_entity_poly.pdbx_seq_one_letter_code
_entity_poly.pdbx_strand_id
1 'polypeptide(L)'
;MGKTKTKSRNNSKDILRSANAPLVKSAVASKSQKSTEDLLAEAATLLEHSRPEQALPLIQEALKRLETDKQAYSDIDILLHNAAQEKATFPTALVLGADVCSALGDIDKARAQYELAVQIDPNGALVSAEPYLELAQLSEEGGRKSIDYFEKAVEVMKNEIEVLDEQLDIEGTQQIVDMRRAKVAEALCGMAEVYMTDLSWEEDAEQRCEQLVTEAIAICPESLSAGVLQTLASIRISQDRLDEAKRTLAQSLAIWKGIPADVEDPARPDFATRVSLVRLLMEVEHEQDAMVVLEGLVKEDDQSVEAWYLGGWCHLLISQKPDIGEDAKSANVQQAQEWLANCLKLYQILQYEDEPLRSHAEELVRELNRTLNIEGDEDEWEDADDDENASDGDNIEAIDDDHARDEDVEMT
;
A
#
# COMPACT_ATOMS: atom_id res chain seq x y z
N MET A 1 -1.43 -48.84 -78.65
CA MET A 1 -1.58 -47.38 -78.80
C MET A 1 -3.03 -47.01 -78.55
N GLY A 2 -3.33 -46.50 -77.35
CA GLY A 2 -4.66 -46.01 -77.00
C GLY A 2 -4.56 -44.54 -76.59
N LYS A 3 -5.34 -43.70 -77.24
CA LYS A 3 -5.87 -42.41 -76.78
C LYS A 3 -7.29 -42.39 -77.38
N THR A 4 -8.35 -41.96 -76.69
CA THR A 4 -8.59 -40.55 -76.38
C THR A 4 -9.80 -40.38 -75.45
N LYS A 5 -9.61 -39.50 -74.47
CA LYS A 5 -10.44 -38.36 -74.02
C LYS A 5 -11.90 -38.56 -73.58
N THR A 6 -12.10 -38.06 -72.36
CA THR A 6 -13.28 -37.88 -71.52
C THR A 6 -14.26 -36.81 -72.01
N LYS A 7 -15.55 -37.14 -71.87
CA LYS A 7 -16.78 -36.32 -71.76
C LYS A 7 -17.18 -36.36 -70.26
N SER A 8 -17.98 -35.51 -69.61
CA SER A 8 -18.95 -34.45 -69.93
C SER A 8 -19.36 -33.74 -68.62
N ARG A 9 -19.85 -32.50 -68.75
CA ARG A 9 -20.80 -31.76 -67.88
C ARG A 9 -21.97 -32.63 -67.38
N ASN A 10 -22.75 -32.33 -66.33
CA ASN A 10 -23.41 -31.07 -65.97
C ASN A 10 -24.08 -31.15 -64.58
N ASN A 11 -24.35 -29.99 -63.96
CA ASN A 11 -25.24 -29.76 -62.83
C ASN A 11 -26.68 -30.24 -63.08
N SER A 12 -27.39 -30.71 -62.03
CA SER A 12 -28.66 -30.11 -61.56
C SER A 12 -29.42 -30.93 -60.49
N LYS A 13 -29.82 -30.22 -59.44
CA LYS A 13 -31.07 -30.31 -58.63
C LYS A 13 -31.28 -31.46 -57.63
N ASP A 14 -31.09 -31.10 -56.36
CA ASP A 14 -32.13 -30.87 -55.33
C ASP A 14 -33.20 -31.93 -55.00
N ILE A 15 -33.40 -32.07 -53.67
CA ILE A 15 -34.60 -32.50 -52.91
C ILE A 15 -34.51 -33.91 -52.24
N LEU A 16 -34.56 -33.86 -50.89
CA LEU A 16 -34.98 -34.85 -49.88
C LEU A 16 -33.90 -35.48 -48.96
N ARG A 17 -33.85 -34.90 -47.76
CA ARG A 17 -33.87 -35.55 -46.43
C ARG A 17 -33.28 -36.97 -46.35
N SER A 18 -32.13 -37.08 -45.71
CA SER A 18 -31.83 -38.21 -44.84
C SER A 18 -30.63 -37.85 -43.96
N ALA A 19 -30.91 -37.62 -42.68
CA ALA A 19 -29.93 -37.39 -41.64
C ALA A 19 -28.99 -38.59 -41.42
N ASN A 20 -27.86 -38.30 -40.77
CA ASN A 20 -26.81 -39.18 -40.26
C ASN A 20 -25.56 -39.36 -41.13
N ALA A 21 -24.64 -38.39 -41.02
CA ALA A 21 -23.21 -38.62 -41.11
C ALA A 21 -22.54 -37.94 -39.90
N PRO A 22 -21.55 -38.57 -39.23
CA PRO A 22 -20.97 -38.01 -38.02
C PRO A 22 -20.13 -36.78 -38.34
N LEU A 23 -20.35 -35.72 -37.55
CA LEU A 23 -19.53 -34.52 -37.51
C LEU A 23 -18.05 -34.90 -37.30
N VAL A 24 -17.21 -34.39 -38.20
CA VAL A 24 -15.76 -34.40 -38.09
C VAL A 24 -15.38 -33.80 -36.74
N LYS A 25 -14.57 -34.53 -35.95
CA LYS A 25 -13.95 -34.02 -34.72
C LYS A 25 -13.21 -32.72 -35.05
N SER A 26 -13.72 -31.60 -34.58
CA SER A 26 -12.90 -30.42 -34.36
C SER A 26 -11.85 -30.80 -33.33
N ALA A 27 -10.58 -30.72 -33.71
CA ALA A 27 -9.49 -30.77 -32.77
C ALA A 27 -9.69 -29.61 -31.79
N VAL A 28 -9.99 -29.93 -30.53
CA VAL A 28 -9.90 -28.99 -29.43
C VAL A 28 -8.43 -28.58 -29.38
N ALA A 29 -8.14 -27.33 -29.76
CA ALA A 29 -6.85 -26.73 -29.48
C ALA A 29 -6.66 -26.81 -27.96
N SER A 30 -5.70 -27.62 -27.50
CA SER A 30 -5.31 -27.63 -26.10
C SER A 30 -4.84 -26.22 -25.76
N LYS A 31 -5.60 -25.50 -24.93
CA LYS A 31 -5.08 -24.29 -24.27
C LYS A 31 -3.79 -24.72 -23.58
N SER A 32 -2.65 -24.21 -24.04
CA SER A 32 -1.37 -24.42 -23.38
C SER A 32 -1.54 -23.95 -21.93
N GLN A 33 -1.50 -24.88 -20.97
CA GLN A 33 -1.62 -24.56 -19.56
C GLN A 33 -0.35 -23.78 -19.17
N LYS A 34 -0.50 -22.55 -18.68
CA LYS A 34 0.63 -21.71 -18.19
C LYS A 34 1.42 -22.49 -17.15
N SER A 35 2.75 -22.34 -17.11
CA SER A 35 3.60 -22.96 -16.08
C SER A 35 3.32 -22.35 -14.70
N THR A 36 3.86 -22.93 -13.63
CA THR A 36 3.69 -22.36 -12.27
C THR A 36 4.45 -21.05 -12.16
N GLU A 37 5.64 -20.99 -12.76
CA GLU A 37 6.51 -19.82 -12.83
C GLU A 37 5.82 -18.66 -13.57
N ASP A 38 5.19 -18.93 -14.73
CA ASP A 38 4.43 -17.92 -15.48
C ASP A 38 3.26 -17.35 -14.68
N LEU A 39 2.58 -18.18 -13.88
CA LEU A 39 1.47 -17.73 -13.03
C LEU A 39 1.95 -16.78 -11.93
N LEU A 40 3.06 -17.12 -11.27
CA LEU A 40 3.63 -16.28 -10.21
C LEU A 40 4.17 -14.97 -10.77
N ALA A 41 4.87 -15.00 -11.91
CA ALA A 41 5.37 -13.79 -12.56
C ALA A 41 4.23 -12.85 -12.97
N GLU A 42 3.16 -13.38 -13.57
CA GLU A 42 1.97 -12.58 -13.92
C GLU A 42 1.26 -12.02 -12.69
N ALA A 43 1.17 -12.80 -11.61
CA ALA A 43 0.59 -12.34 -10.36
C ALA A 43 1.41 -11.22 -9.71
N ALA A 44 2.74 -11.34 -9.69
CA ALA A 44 3.64 -10.30 -9.20
C ALA A 44 3.48 -9.00 -10.02
N THR A 45 3.45 -9.09 -11.35
CA THR A 45 3.19 -7.93 -12.21
C THR A 45 1.81 -7.32 -11.94
N LEU A 46 0.77 -8.13 -11.72
CA LEU A 46 -0.56 -7.61 -11.39
C LEU A 46 -0.57 -6.87 -10.04
N LEU A 47 0.14 -7.38 -9.04
CA LEU A 47 0.30 -6.72 -7.75
C LEU A 47 1.04 -5.38 -7.88
N GLU A 48 2.15 -5.33 -8.61
CA GLU A 48 2.90 -4.08 -8.90
C GLU A 48 2.03 -3.01 -9.57
N HIS A 49 1.05 -3.42 -10.39
CA HIS A 49 0.10 -2.51 -11.04
C HIS A 49 -1.18 -2.26 -10.22
N SER A 50 -1.15 -2.56 -8.92
CA SER A 50 -2.28 -2.39 -7.99
C SER A 50 -3.56 -3.11 -8.44
N ARG A 51 -3.43 -4.37 -8.88
CA ARG A 51 -4.56 -5.25 -9.29
C ARG A 51 -4.57 -6.58 -8.53
N PRO A 52 -4.61 -6.55 -7.19
CA PRO A 52 -4.50 -7.76 -6.38
C PRO A 52 -5.66 -8.75 -6.58
N GLU A 53 -6.86 -8.29 -6.96
CA GLU A 53 -8.02 -9.15 -7.24
C GLU A 53 -7.78 -10.07 -8.44
N GLN A 54 -7.00 -9.59 -9.42
CA GLN A 54 -6.63 -10.36 -10.61
C GLN A 54 -5.45 -11.30 -10.33
N ALA A 55 -4.56 -10.93 -9.40
CA ALA A 55 -3.43 -11.76 -8.98
C ALA A 55 -3.88 -12.98 -8.16
N LEU A 56 -4.87 -12.80 -7.28
CA LEU A 56 -5.34 -13.82 -6.35
C LEU A 56 -5.65 -15.20 -6.99
N PRO A 57 -6.45 -15.33 -8.07
CA PRO A 57 -6.73 -16.64 -8.67
C PRO A 57 -5.49 -17.31 -9.28
N LEU A 58 -4.51 -16.53 -9.76
CA LEU A 58 -3.26 -17.06 -10.29
C LEU A 58 -2.41 -17.66 -9.18
N ILE A 59 -2.31 -16.97 -8.04
CA ILE A 59 -1.60 -17.46 -6.85
C ILE A 59 -2.25 -18.72 -6.29
N GLN A 60 -3.58 -18.75 -6.16
CA GLN A 60 -4.28 -19.92 -5.66
C GLN A 60 -4.03 -21.17 -6.51
N GLU A 61 -3.99 -21.01 -7.84
CA GLU A 61 -3.65 -22.09 -8.76
C GLU A 61 -2.16 -22.51 -8.65
N ALA A 62 -1.24 -21.55 -8.49
CA ALA A 62 0.18 -21.84 -8.31
C ALA A 62 0.45 -22.60 -7.00
N LEU A 63 -0.09 -22.13 -5.87
CA LEU A 63 0.02 -22.79 -4.57
C LEU A 63 -0.52 -24.23 -4.64
N LYS A 64 -1.71 -24.42 -5.22
CA LYS A 64 -2.30 -25.76 -5.38
C LYS A 64 -1.43 -26.74 -6.16
N ARG A 65 -0.67 -26.26 -7.15
CA ARG A 65 0.27 -27.11 -7.91
C ARG A 65 1.49 -27.49 -7.08
N LEU A 66 2.00 -26.55 -6.30
CA LEU A 66 3.18 -26.73 -5.44
C LEU A 66 2.86 -27.61 -4.21
N GLU A 67 1.62 -27.61 -3.73
CA GLU A 67 1.17 -28.43 -2.58
C GLU A 67 1.04 -29.94 -2.87
N THR A 68 1.22 -30.37 -4.13
CA THR A 68 0.92 -31.76 -4.55
C THR A 68 1.83 -32.83 -3.93
N ASP A 69 3.03 -32.46 -3.46
CA ASP A 69 3.96 -33.35 -2.76
C ASP A 69 4.50 -32.69 -1.48
N LYS A 70 4.09 -33.22 -0.34
CA LYS A 70 4.46 -32.70 0.99
C LYS A 70 5.95 -32.75 1.28
N GLN A 71 6.66 -33.78 0.81
CA GLN A 71 8.10 -33.81 1.01
C GLN A 71 8.77 -32.76 0.12
N ALA A 72 8.34 -32.63 -1.13
CA ALA A 72 8.92 -31.68 -2.06
C ALA A 72 8.72 -30.21 -1.66
N TYR A 73 7.61 -29.88 -1.01
CA TYR A 73 7.33 -28.49 -0.61
C TYR A 73 7.90 -28.08 0.76
N SER A 74 8.35 -29.03 1.59
CA SER A 74 8.81 -28.74 2.96
C SER A 74 10.27 -29.09 3.23
N ASP A 75 10.93 -29.82 2.33
CA ASP A 75 12.35 -30.15 2.44
C ASP A 75 13.22 -29.03 1.85
N ILE A 76 13.96 -28.34 2.70
CA ILE A 76 14.72 -27.15 2.33
C ILE A 76 15.78 -27.43 1.26
N ASP A 77 16.42 -28.61 1.27
CA ASP A 77 17.46 -28.95 0.30
C ASP A 77 16.86 -29.12 -1.11
N ILE A 78 15.67 -29.71 -1.19
CA ILE A 78 14.92 -29.86 -2.45
C ILE A 78 14.50 -28.48 -2.96
N LEU A 79 14.00 -27.62 -2.08
CA LEU A 79 13.55 -26.27 -2.44
C LEU A 79 14.71 -25.40 -2.93
N LEU A 80 15.87 -25.44 -2.26
CA LEU A 80 17.08 -24.73 -2.68
C LEU A 80 17.57 -25.22 -4.05
N HIS A 81 17.54 -26.53 -4.29
CA HIS A 81 17.87 -27.10 -5.60
C HIS A 81 16.92 -26.62 -6.70
N ASN A 82 15.62 -26.50 -6.39
CA ASN A 82 14.62 -25.97 -7.31
C ASN A 82 14.82 -24.47 -7.59
N ALA A 83 15.05 -23.67 -6.55
CA ALA A 83 15.31 -22.24 -6.68
C ALA A 83 16.57 -21.96 -7.53
N ALA A 84 17.63 -22.74 -7.35
CA ALA A 84 18.85 -22.65 -8.18
C ALA A 84 18.62 -23.00 -9.68
N GLN A 85 17.46 -23.58 -10.02
CA GLN A 85 17.03 -23.85 -11.39
C GLN A 85 15.92 -22.89 -11.85
N GLU A 86 15.71 -21.79 -11.13
CA GLU A 86 14.67 -20.79 -11.40
C GLU A 86 13.25 -21.39 -11.39
N LYS A 87 13.05 -22.48 -10.64
CA LYS A 87 11.72 -23.09 -10.45
C LYS A 87 11.03 -22.45 -9.26
N ALA A 88 9.71 -22.31 -9.38
CA ALA A 88 8.87 -21.83 -8.30
C ALA A 88 8.99 -22.75 -7.07
N THR A 89 9.14 -22.14 -5.89
CA THR A 89 9.12 -22.87 -4.62
C THR A 89 7.86 -22.54 -3.83
N PHE A 90 7.45 -23.45 -2.96
CA PHE A 90 6.25 -23.23 -2.16
C PHE A 90 6.39 -22.04 -1.20
N PRO A 91 7.51 -21.83 -0.47
CA PRO A 91 7.70 -20.63 0.34
C PRO A 91 7.60 -19.32 -0.45
N THR A 92 8.26 -19.21 -1.61
CA THR A 92 8.19 -17.99 -2.44
C THR A 92 6.77 -17.71 -2.95
N ALA A 93 5.99 -18.75 -3.24
CA ALA A 93 4.58 -18.60 -3.62
C ALA A 93 3.69 -18.20 -2.45
N LEU A 94 4.00 -18.65 -1.23
CA LEU A 94 3.29 -18.25 -0.01
C LEU A 94 3.51 -16.77 0.29
N VAL A 95 4.73 -16.27 0.17
CA VAL A 95 5.06 -14.85 0.38
C VAL A 95 4.29 -13.96 -0.59
N LEU A 96 4.36 -14.24 -1.90
CA LEU A 96 3.59 -13.46 -2.88
C LEU A 96 2.08 -13.57 -2.66
N GLY A 97 1.60 -14.73 -2.19
CA GLY A 97 0.21 -14.89 -1.81
C GLY A 97 -0.18 -14.06 -0.60
N ALA A 98 0.71 -13.95 0.38
CA ALA A 98 0.51 -13.13 1.56
C ALA A 98 0.49 -11.64 1.19
N ASP A 99 1.40 -11.19 0.32
CA ASP A 99 1.41 -9.81 -0.21
C ASP A 99 0.07 -9.47 -0.90
N VAL A 100 -0.43 -10.39 -1.74
CA VAL A 100 -1.74 -10.22 -2.41
C VAL A 100 -2.89 -10.20 -1.42
N CYS A 101 -2.88 -11.06 -0.39
CA CYS A 101 -3.92 -11.05 0.64
C CYS A 101 -3.87 -9.76 1.47
N SER A 102 -2.68 -9.28 1.80
CA SER A 102 -2.47 -8.01 2.51
C SER A 102 -3.02 -6.82 1.71
N ALA A 103 -2.73 -6.76 0.41
CA ALA A 103 -3.26 -5.73 -0.49
C ALA A 103 -4.79 -5.79 -0.68
N LEU A 104 -5.42 -6.94 -0.40
CA LEU A 104 -6.88 -7.09 -0.39
C LEU A 104 -7.51 -6.84 0.98
N GLY A 105 -6.71 -6.54 2.00
CA GLY A 105 -7.16 -6.39 3.39
C GLY A 105 -7.45 -7.71 4.12
N ASP A 106 -7.11 -8.87 3.54
CA ASP A 106 -7.24 -10.19 4.18
C ASP A 106 -5.98 -10.49 5.03
N ILE A 107 -5.85 -9.72 6.12
CA ILE A 107 -4.68 -9.74 7.01
C ILE A 107 -4.49 -11.10 7.69
N ASP A 108 -5.57 -11.76 8.08
CA ASP A 108 -5.52 -13.08 8.71
C ASP A 108 -4.88 -14.12 7.80
N LYS A 109 -5.28 -14.12 6.53
CA LYS A 109 -4.74 -15.05 5.55
C LYS A 109 -3.32 -14.69 5.17
N ALA A 110 -3.00 -13.41 5.03
CA ALA A 110 -1.63 -12.95 4.78
C ALA A 110 -0.69 -13.44 5.88
N ARG A 111 -1.03 -13.17 7.14
CA ARG A 111 -0.30 -13.62 8.32
C ARG A 111 -0.11 -15.14 8.35
N ALA A 112 -1.18 -15.92 8.14
CA ALA A 112 -1.08 -17.38 8.12
C ALA A 112 -0.13 -17.91 7.01
N GLN A 113 -0.07 -17.24 5.87
CA GLN A 113 0.83 -17.60 4.77
C GLN A 113 2.29 -17.22 5.07
N TYR A 114 2.55 -16.03 5.65
CA TYR A 114 3.89 -15.68 6.12
C TYR A 114 4.38 -16.62 7.22
N GLU A 115 3.53 -16.97 8.20
CA GLU A 115 3.86 -17.93 9.26
C GLU A 115 4.25 -19.29 8.68
N LEU A 116 3.53 -19.78 7.67
CA LEU A 116 3.86 -21.03 7.01
C LEU A 116 5.18 -20.91 6.22
N ALA A 117 5.44 -19.78 5.58
CA ALA A 117 6.69 -19.55 4.85
C ALA A 117 7.90 -19.60 5.80
N VAL A 118 7.87 -18.90 6.93
CA VAL A 118 8.97 -18.91 7.91
C VAL A 118 9.11 -20.23 8.67
N GLN A 119 8.03 -21.02 8.77
CA GLN A 119 8.14 -22.39 9.30
C GLN A 119 8.90 -23.33 8.37
N ILE A 120 8.78 -23.14 7.05
CA ILE A 120 9.46 -23.95 6.04
C ILE A 120 10.90 -23.47 5.85
N ASP A 121 11.10 -22.15 5.82
CA ASP A 121 12.40 -21.50 5.63
C ASP A 121 12.78 -20.60 6.82
N PRO A 122 13.10 -21.19 7.99
CA PRO A 122 13.33 -20.43 9.22
C PRO A 122 14.55 -19.51 9.18
N ASN A 123 15.50 -19.77 8.28
CA ASN A 123 16.73 -19.00 8.14
C ASN A 123 16.70 -18.03 6.95
N GLY A 124 15.57 -17.91 6.24
CA GLY A 124 15.41 -16.99 5.11
C GLY A 124 16.27 -17.34 3.88
N ALA A 125 16.65 -18.59 3.67
CA ALA A 125 17.50 -18.98 2.54
C ALA A 125 16.79 -18.88 1.16
N LEU A 126 15.46 -18.88 1.15
CA LEU A 126 14.59 -18.77 -0.02
C LEU A 126 13.79 -17.47 -0.02
N VAL A 127 13.27 -17.07 1.14
CA VAL A 127 12.34 -15.93 1.28
C VAL A 127 12.95 -14.73 1.98
N SER A 128 14.23 -14.80 2.36
CA SER A 128 14.95 -13.73 3.08
C SER A 128 14.19 -13.32 4.36
N ALA A 129 14.36 -12.08 4.81
CA ALA A 129 13.83 -11.59 6.07
C ALA A 129 12.43 -10.98 5.95
N GLU A 130 11.96 -10.71 4.73
CA GLU A 130 10.72 -9.98 4.46
C GLU A 130 9.51 -10.58 5.21
N PRO A 131 9.24 -11.90 5.21
CA PRO A 131 8.11 -12.46 5.95
C PRO A 131 8.17 -12.22 7.46
N TYR A 132 9.36 -12.17 8.05
CA TYR A 132 9.52 -11.84 9.47
C TYR A 132 9.23 -10.36 9.75
N LEU A 133 9.63 -9.45 8.86
CA LEU A 133 9.30 -8.03 8.97
C LEU A 133 7.79 -7.81 8.90
N GLU A 134 7.13 -8.46 7.94
CA GLU A 134 5.68 -8.40 7.77
C GLU A 134 4.94 -8.98 9.00
N LEU A 135 5.38 -10.13 9.51
CA LEU A 135 4.80 -10.72 10.72
C LEU A 135 4.96 -9.83 11.96
N ALA A 136 6.04 -9.06 12.05
CA ALA A 136 6.24 -8.12 13.15
C ALA A 136 5.18 -7.00 13.14
N GLN A 137 4.88 -6.47 11.95
CA GLN A 137 3.87 -5.42 11.75
C GLN A 137 2.43 -5.94 11.87
N LEU A 138 2.18 -7.17 11.42
CA LEU A 138 0.84 -7.80 11.40
C LEU A 138 0.53 -8.60 12.68
N SER A 139 1.37 -8.50 13.71
CA SER A 139 1.22 -9.25 14.96
C SER A 139 0.02 -8.75 15.77
N GLU A 140 -1.02 -9.56 15.91
CA GLU A 140 -2.18 -9.23 16.79
C GLU A 140 -1.80 -9.03 18.26
N GLU A 141 -0.79 -9.76 18.74
CA GLU A 141 -0.31 -9.62 20.11
C GLU A 141 0.52 -8.34 20.29
N GLY A 142 1.13 -7.82 19.21
CA GLY A 142 2.05 -6.70 19.25
C GLY A 142 3.25 -6.96 20.18
N GLY A 143 3.80 -5.89 20.74
CA GLY A 143 4.75 -5.91 21.84
C GLY A 143 5.88 -6.92 21.68
N ARG A 144 6.02 -7.84 22.64
CA ARG A 144 7.11 -8.82 22.66
C ARG A 144 7.09 -9.74 21.44
N LYS A 145 5.90 -10.09 20.94
CA LYS A 145 5.77 -10.96 19.78
C LYS A 145 6.29 -10.30 18.51
N SER A 146 6.04 -9.00 18.34
CA SER A 146 6.61 -8.21 17.25
C SER A 146 8.14 -8.10 17.37
N ILE A 147 8.66 -7.89 18.60
CA ILE A 147 10.10 -7.91 18.87
C ILE A 147 10.74 -9.24 18.45
N ASP A 148 10.14 -10.38 18.79
CA ASP A 148 10.69 -11.70 18.42
C ASP A 148 10.81 -11.86 16.89
N TYR A 149 9.82 -11.36 16.14
CA TYR A 149 9.86 -11.38 14.67
C TYR A 149 10.92 -10.43 14.10
N PHE A 150 11.02 -9.20 14.61
CA PHE A 150 12.08 -8.28 14.19
C PHE A 150 13.48 -8.82 14.50
N GLU A 151 13.70 -9.41 15.68
CA GLU A 151 14.98 -10.03 16.03
C GLU A 151 15.35 -11.13 15.03
N LYS A 152 14.38 -11.92 14.57
CA LYS A 152 14.59 -12.92 13.52
C LYS A 152 14.89 -12.32 12.15
N ALA A 153 14.17 -11.27 11.75
CA ALA A 153 14.49 -10.55 10.51
C ALA A 153 15.92 -9.99 10.54
N VAL A 154 16.33 -9.37 11.65
CA VAL A 154 17.68 -8.82 11.83
C VAL A 154 18.74 -9.92 11.79
N GLU A 155 18.49 -11.07 12.42
CA GLU A 155 19.39 -12.24 12.37
C GLU A 155 19.60 -12.71 10.91
N VAL A 156 18.52 -12.89 10.15
CA VAL A 156 18.57 -13.30 8.74
C VAL A 156 19.36 -12.30 7.90
N MET A 157 19.04 -11.00 7.99
CA MET A 157 19.71 -9.97 7.19
C MET A 157 21.19 -9.80 7.56
N LYS A 158 21.57 -9.97 8.83
CA LYS A 158 22.98 -9.93 9.24
C LYS A 158 23.76 -11.08 8.63
N ASN A 159 23.19 -12.29 8.61
CA ASN A 159 23.81 -13.43 7.94
C ASN A 159 23.96 -13.20 6.42
N GLU A 160 22.98 -12.57 5.78
CA GLU A 160 23.07 -12.18 4.37
C GLU A 160 24.18 -11.16 4.12
N ILE A 161 24.31 -10.14 4.98
CA ILE A 161 25.38 -9.14 4.90
C ILE A 161 26.75 -9.82 5.03
N GLU A 162 26.92 -10.77 5.95
CA GLU A 162 28.19 -11.51 6.10
C GLU A 162 28.58 -12.25 4.80
N VAL A 163 27.61 -12.91 4.15
CA VAL A 163 27.85 -13.59 2.87
C VAL A 163 28.16 -12.60 1.73
N LEU A 164 27.47 -11.46 1.68
CA LEU A 164 27.69 -10.42 0.67
C LEU A 164 29.03 -9.69 0.88
N ASP A 165 29.46 -9.51 2.13
CA ASP A 165 30.75 -8.90 2.47
C ASP A 165 31.94 -9.74 1.95
N GLU A 166 31.77 -11.06 1.77
CA GLU A 166 32.75 -11.94 1.12
C GLU A 166 32.85 -11.71 -0.41
N GLN A 167 31.89 -11.00 -1.01
CA GLN A 167 31.73 -10.81 -2.46
C GLN A 167 31.86 -9.33 -2.90
N LEU A 168 32.47 -8.48 -2.06
CA LEU A 168 32.62 -7.04 -2.31
C LEU A 168 33.49 -6.69 -3.52
N ASP A 169 34.21 -7.65 -4.10
CA ASP A 169 34.98 -7.48 -5.33
C ASP A 169 34.10 -7.43 -6.59
N ILE A 170 32.84 -7.84 -6.49
CA ILE A 170 31.86 -7.78 -7.57
C ILE A 170 31.23 -6.37 -7.64
N GLU A 171 31.19 -5.80 -8.84
CA GLU A 171 30.59 -4.48 -9.09
C GLU A 171 29.09 -4.49 -8.71
N GLY A 172 28.68 -3.49 -7.91
CA GLY A 172 27.31 -3.36 -7.42
C GLY A 172 27.04 -4.01 -6.06
N THR A 173 27.89 -4.93 -5.58
CA THR A 173 27.68 -5.61 -4.29
C THR A 173 27.64 -4.63 -3.11
N GLN A 174 28.49 -3.60 -3.11
CA GLN A 174 28.49 -2.59 -2.05
C GLN A 174 27.12 -1.90 -1.91
N GLN A 175 26.46 -1.59 -3.03
CA GLN A 175 25.13 -0.98 -2.99
C GLN A 175 24.08 -1.94 -2.41
N ILE A 176 24.17 -3.23 -2.73
CA ILE A 176 23.29 -4.26 -2.17
C ILE A 176 23.50 -4.38 -0.65
N VAL A 177 24.77 -4.40 -0.21
CA VAL A 177 25.13 -4.43 1.22
C VAL A 177 24.60 -3.18 1.93
N ASP A 178 24.77 -2.00 1.34
CA ASP A 178 24.29 -0.73 1.91
C ASP A 178 22.76 -0.72 2.06
N MET A 179 22.03 -1.18 1.04
CA MET A 179 20.57 -1.33 1.11
C MET A 179 20.16 -2.35 2.18
N ARG A 180 20.88 -3.47 2.32
CA ARG A 180 20.58 -4.47 3.34
C ARG A 180 20.88 -3.97 4.75
N ARG A 181 21.97 -3.20 4.93
CA ARG A 181 22.28 -2.50 6.19
C ARG A 181 21.22 -1.47 6.56
N ALA A 182 20.69 -0.73 5.59
CA ALA A 182 19.57 0.18 5.79
C ALA A 182 18.31 -0.56 6.27
N LYS A 183 17.96 -1.70 5.65
CA LYS A 183 16.84 -2.55 6.13
C LYS A 183 17.04 -3.10 7.55
N VAL A 184 18.27 -3.47 7.93
CA VAL A 184 18.57 -3.84 9.33
C VAL A 184 18.33 -2.66 10.26
N ALA A 185 18.78 -1.46 9.89
CA ALA A 185 18.58 -0.26 10.69
C ALA A 185 17.10 0.11 10.83
N GLU A 186 16.31 -0.07 9.77
CA GLU A 186 14.85 0.11 9.78
C GLU A 186 14.17 -0.87 10.74
N ALA A 187 14.51 -2.16 10.70
CA ALA A 187 13.99 -3.15 11.64
C ALA A 187 14.32 -2.80 13.10
N LEU A 188 15.55 -2.33 13.36
CA LEU A 188 15.94 -1.84 14.70
C LEU A 188 15.13 -0.60 15.13
N CYS A 189 14.78 0.29 14.19
CA CYS A 189 13.91 1.43 14.45
C CYS A 189 12.47 0.98 14.77
N GLY A 190 11.92 0.03 14.01
CA GLY A 190 10.62 -0.57 14.30
C GLY A 190 10.58 -1.23 15.69
N MET A 191 11.65 -1.91 16.11
CA MET A 191 11.78 -2.41 17.48
C MET A 191 11.76 -1.29 18.53
N ALA A 192 12.46 -0.18 18.27
CA ALA A 192 12.47 0.96 19.19
C ALA A 192 11.08 1.59 19.30
N GLU A 193 10.34 1.69 18.20
CA GLU A 193 8.96 2.18 18.18
C GLU A 193 8.02 1.30 19.00
N VAL A 194 8.17 -0.04 18.92
CA VAL A 194 7.43 -0.98 19.79
C VAL A 194 7.72 -0.75 21.28
N TYR A 195 8.97 -0.40 21.65
CA TYR A 195 9.31 -0.01 23.03
C TYR A 195 8.79 1.38 23.43
N MET A 196 8.47 2.24 22.46
CA MET A 196 7.86 3.54 22.71
C MET A 196 6.33 3.49 22.77
N THR A 197 5.72 2.40 22.29
CA THR A 197 4.26 2.18 22.33
C THR A 197 3.90 1.00 23.25
N ASP A 198 3.96 -0.22 22.73
CA ASP A 198 3.37 -1.44 23.31
C ASP A 198 4.11 -1.88 24.57
N LEU A 199 5.44 -1.74 24.56
CA LEU A 199 6.34 -2.11 25.66
C LEU A 199 6.84 -0.89 26.44
N SER A 200 6.17 0.25 26.33
CA SER A 200 6.56 1.51 26.99
C SER A 200 6.56 1.46 28.52
N TRP A 201 5.90 0.46 29.12
CA TRP A 201 5.90 0.22 30.58
C TRP A 201 7.01 -0.71 31.08
N GLU A 202 7.84 -1.28 30.21
CA GLU A 202 8.98 -2.10 30.63
C GLU A 202 10.06 -1.23 31.28
N GLU A 203 10.65 -1.71 32.39
CA GLU A 203 11.66 -0.94 33.14
C GLU A 203 12.91 -0.62 32.30
N ASP A 204 13.22 -1.43 31.29
CA ASP A 204 14.36 -1.26 30.40
C ASP A 204 13.99 -0.61 29.04
N ALA A 205 12.75 -0.16 28.82
CA ALA A 205 12.28 0.36 27.53
C ALA A 205 13.17 1.49 26.98
N GLU A 206 13.47 2.52 27.78
CA GLU A 206 14.34 3.61 27.36
C GLU A 206 15.76 3.12 27.02
N GLN A 207 16.30 2.22 27.85
CA GLN A 207 17.63 1.64 27.61
C GLN A 207 17.66 0.84 26.30
N ARG A 208 16.59 0.10 26.00
CA ARG A 208 16.44 -0.65 24.75
C ARG A 208 16.37 0.29 23.55
N CYS A 209 15.57 1.35 23.60
CA CYS A 209 15.49 2.34 22.54
C CYS A 209 16.87 2.95 22.23
N GLU A 210 17.64 3.36 23.25
CA GLU A 210 18.98 3.91 23.05
C GLU A 210 19.96 2.90 22.43
N GLN A 211 19.90 1.63 22.83
CA GLN A 211 20.75 0.58 22.24
C GLN A 211 20.40 0.34 20.77
N LEU A 212 19.12 0.17 20.47
CA LEU A 212 18.61 -0.11 19.13
C LEU A 212 18.95 1.03 18.16
N VAL A 213 18.68 2.28 18.55
CA VAL A 213 18.96 3.44 17.68
C VAL A 213 20.46 3.68 17.52
N THR A 214 21.27 3.42 18.55
CA THR A 214 22.74 3.53 18.45
C THR A 214 23.28 2.51 17.44
N GLU A 215 22.78 1.28 17.48
CA GLU A 215 23.14 0.25 16.51
C GLU A 215 22.67 0.60 15.10
N ALA A 216 21.42 1.06 14.95
CA ALA A 216 20.85 1.49 13.67
C ALA A 216 21.69 2.60 13.01
N ILE A 217 22.11 3.61 13.77
CA ILE A 217 22.97 4.70 13.28
C ILE A 217 24.36 4.18 12.90
N ALA A 218 24.90 3.21 13.65
CA ALA A 218 26.23 2.69 13.40
C ALA A 218 26.31 1.85 12.11
N ILE A 219 25.23 1.17 11.73
CA ILE A 219 25.20 0.29 10.57
C ILE A 219 24.63 0.95 9.31
N CYS A 220 23.71 1.92 9.45
CA CYS A 220 23.03 2.52 8.31
C CYS A 220 23.95 3.46 7.50
N PRO A 221 24.02 3.34 6.16
CA PRO A 221 24.69 4.32 5.32
C PRO A 221 24.10 5.71 5.51
N GLU A 222 24.95 6.74 5.60
CA GLU A 222 24.51 8.13 5.88
C GLU A 222 23.46 8.63 4.87
N SER A 223 23.62 8.30 3.58
CA SER A 223 22.67 8.67 2.52
C SER A 223 21.29 8.03 2.66
N LEU A 224 21.14 6.95 3.42
CA LEU A 224 19.88 6.22 3.65
C LEU A 224 19.37 6.39 5.08
N SER A 225 20.05 7.22 5.90
CA SER A 225 19.81 7.31 7.34
C SER A 225 18.65 8.24 7.74
N ALA A 226 17.91 8.80 6.77
CA ALA A 226 16.86 9.78 7.04
C ALA A 226 15.78 9.24 7.99
N GLY A 227 15.27 8.03 7.77
CA GLY A 227 14.30 7.37 8.67
C GLY A 227 14.88 7.10 10.06
N VAL A 228 16.11 6.56 10.13
CA VAL A 228 16.81 6.28 11.40
C VAL A 228 16.97 7.55 12.25
N LEU A 229 17.30 8.68 11.61
CA LEU A 229 17.39 9.97 12.29
C LEU A 229 16.02 10.47 12.79
N GLN A 230 14.92 10.15 12.10
CA GLN A 230 13.57 10.48 12.59
C GLN A 230 13.21 9.68 13.84
N THR A 231 13.52 8.38 13.87
CA THR A 231 13.33 7.55 15.07
C THR A 231 14.22 8.06 16.23
N LEU A 232 15.47 8.43 15.96
CA LEU A 232 16.33 9.09 16.98
C LEU A 232 15.69 10.38 17.51
N ALA A 233 15.14 11.22 16.63
CA ALA A 233 14.47 12.44 17.06
C ALA A 233 13.23 12.14 17.94
N SER A 234 12.43 11.14 17.57
CA SER A 234 11.28 10.67 18.35
C SER A 234 11.69 10.24 19.78
N ILE A 235 12.79 9.48 19.89
CA ILE A 235 13.37 9.09 21.19
C ILE A 235 13.79 10.34 21.97
N ARG A 236 14.47 11.30 21.32
CA ARG A 236 14.91 12.54 21.97
C ARG A 236 13.74 13.40 22.46
N ILE A 237 12.62 13.43 21.73
CA ILE A 237 11.39 14.11 22.18
C ILE A 237 10.86 13.44 23.46
N SER A 238 10.78 12.10 23.47
CA SER A 238 10.30 11.34 24.64
C SER A 238 11.18 11.51 25.89
N GLN A 239 12.45 11.87 25.69
CA GLN A 239 13.42 12.18 26.75
C GLN A 239 13.44 13.66 27.16
N ASP A 240 12.54 14.50 26.65
CA ASP A 240 12.52 15.96 26.86
C ASP A 240 13.81 16.66 26.38
N ARG A 241 14.44 16.12 25.33
CA ARG A 241 15.69 16.64 24.71
C ARG A 241 15.39 17.33 23.38
N LEU A 242 14.48 18.31 23.41
CA LEU A 242 13.95 18.97 22.20
C LEU A 242 15.03 19.60 21.31
N ASP A 243 16.07 20.22 21.88
CA ASP A 243 17.17 20.81 21.08
C ASP A 243 18.00 19.77 20.33
N GLU A 244 18.05 18.52 20.83
CA GLU A 244 18.67 17.42 20.12
C GLU A 244 17.75 16.90 19.02
N ALA A 245 16.46 16.69 19.32
CA ALA A 245 15.47 16.30 18.33
C ALA A 245 15.45 17.26 17.13
N LYS A 246 15.41 18.58 17.37
CA LYS A 246 15.47 19.62 16.33
C LYS A 246 16.67 19.48 15.40
N ARG A 247 17.86 19.30 15.99
CA ARG A 247 19.11 19.14 15.22
C ARG A 247 19.09 17.85 14.40
N THR A 248 18.60 16.76 14.98
CA THR A 248 18.50 15.46 14.32
C THR A 248 17.50 15.49 13.15
N LEU A 249 16.32 16.12 13.33
CA LEU A 249 15.35 16.30 12.25
C LEU A 249 15.89 17.15 11.11
N ALA A 250 16.63 18.22 11.42
CA ALA A 250 17.30 19.03 10.40
C ALA A 250 18.33 18.23 9.59
N GLN A 251 19.05 17.29 10.23
CA GLN A 251 19.97 16.37 9.55
C GLN A 251 19.20 15.39 8.67
N SER A 252 18.11 14.79 9.16
CA SER A 252 17.23 13.91 8.38
C SER A 252 16.72 14.60 7.12
N LEU A 253 16.17 15.81 7.24
CA LEU A 253 15.72 16.62 6.10
C LEU A 253 16.85 16.94 5.10
N ALA A 254 18.06 17.24 5.59
CA ALA A 254 19.17 17.61 4.71
C ALA A 254 19.59 16.49 3.74
N ILE A 255 19.32 15.22 4.08
CA ILE A 255 19.62 14.07 3.24
C ILE A 255 18.79 14.10 1.94
N TRP A 256 17.51 14.43 2.03
CA TRP A 256 16.57 14.19 0.93
C TRP A 256 15.81 15.42 0.42
N LYS A 257 15.80 16.55 1.14
CA LYS A 257 15.07 17.76 0.73
C LYS A 257 15.52 18.36 -0.61
N GLY A 258 16.74 18.04 -1.05
CA GLY A 258 17.30 18.50 -2.32
C GLY A 258 16.92 17.63 -3.52
N ILE A 259 16.30 16.48 -3.28
CA ILE A 259 15.92 15.51 -4.32
C ILE A 259 14.66 16.04 -5.02
N PRO A 260 14.66 16.26 -6.34
CA PRO A 260 13.50 16.73 -7.09
C PRO A 260 12.29 15.81 -6.92
N ALA A 261 11.09 16.36 -6.76
CA ALA A 261 9.87 15.59 -6.44
C ALA A 261 9.59 14.45 -7.44
N ASP A 262 9.89 14.66 -8.72
CA ASP A 262 9.71 13.72 -9.84
C ASP A 262 10.80 12.65 -9.97
N VAL A 263 11.80 12.66 -9.08
CA VAL A 263 12.87 11.67 -9.03
C VAL A 263 12.64 10.73 -7.85
N GLU A 264 12.53 9.45 -8.17
CA GLU A 264 12.60 8.36 -7.19
C GLU A 264 14.05 8.17 -6.74
N ASP A 265 14.28 8.25 -5.44
CA ASP A 265 15.60 8.06 -4.83
C ASP A 265 15.44 7.38 -3.47
N PRO A 266 16.16 6.28 -3.19
CA PRO A 266 16.08 5.55 -1.91
C PRO A 266 16.43 6.39 -0.67
N ALA A 267 17.12 7.52 -0.83
CA ALA A 267 17.41 8.44 0.27
C ALA A 267 16.17 9.20 0.75
N ARG A 268 15.13 9.34 -0.10
CA ARG A 268 13.85 9.94 0.28
C ARG A 268 13.02 8.89 1.04
N PRO A 269 12.61 9.16 2.29
CA PRO A 269 11.71 8.27 3.01
C PRO A 269 10.37 8.11 2.28
N ASP A 270 9.72 6.97 2.46
CA ASP A 270 8.40 6.73 1.90
C ASP A 270 7.33 7.71 2.42
N PHE A 271 6.13 7.62 1.86
CA PHE A 271 5.03 8.52 2.20
C PHE A 271 4.68 8.49 3.70
N ALA A 272 4.52 7.29 4.27
CA ALA A 272 4.13 7.11 5.68
C ALA A 272 5.19 7.64 6.66
N THR A 273 6.46 7.42 6.35
CA THR A 273 7.60 7.94 7.12
C THR A 273 7.63 9.47 7.06
N ARG A 274 7.35 10.07 5.90
CA ARG A 274 7.26 11.54 5.77
C ARG A 274 6.04 12.13 6.47
N VAL A 275 4.91 11.43 6.54
CA VAL A 275 3.76 11.84 7.38
C VAL A 275 4.16 11.84 8.86
N SER A 276 4.87 10.80 9.32
CA SER A 276 5.39 10.73 10.69
C SER A 276 6.40 11.86 10.98
N LEU A 277 7.27 12.18 10.02
CA LEU A 277 8.19 13.33 10.11
C LEU A 277 7.45 14.65 10.34
N VAL A 278 6.33 14.89 9.66
CA VAL A 278 5.54 16.12 9.83
C VAL A 278 5.09 16.28 11.27
N ARG A 279 4.57 15.20 11.88
CA ARG A 279 4.16 15.18 13.29
C ARG A 279 5.34 15.52 14.21
N LEU A 280 6.51 14.92 13.97
CA LEU A 280 7.73 15.21 14.74
C LEU A 280 8.19 16.67 14.60
N LEU A 281 8.14 17.23 13.39
CA LEU A 281 8.50 18.63 13.13
C LEU A 281 7.54 19.60 13.82
N MET A 282 6.23 19.32 13.79
CA MET A 282 5.22 20.12 14.49
C MET A 282 5.43 20.06 16.02
N GLU A 283 5.70 18.88 16.57
CA GLU A 283 5.97 18.69 18.01
C GLU A 283 7.18 19.51 18.49
N VAL A 284 8.22 19.64 17.66
CA VAL A 284 9.38 20.48 17.98
C VAL A 284 9.25 21.93 17.52
N GLU A 285 8.06 22.40 17.15
CA GLU A 285 7.83 23.77 16.69
C GLU A 285 8.66 24.18 15.45
N HIS A 286 8.85 23.26 14.50
CA HIS A 286 9.45 23.48 13.18
C HIS A 286 8.38 23.47 12.07
N GLU A 287 7.31 24.24 12.25
CA GLU A 287 6.14 24.20 11.37
C GLU A 287 6.45 24.63 9.92
N GLN A 288 7.45 25.50 9.69
CA GLN A 288 7.82 25.89 8.32
C GLN A 288 8.40 24.72 7.53
N ASP A 289 9.26 23.91 8.16
CA ASP A 289 9.80 22.71 7.53
C ASP A 289 8.69 21.65 7.37
N ALA A 290 7.80 21.52 8.36
CA ALA A 290 6.64 20.63 8.28
C ALA A 290 5.74 20.95 7.07
N MET A 291 5.43 22.23 6.85
CA MET A 291 4.63 22.67 5.69
C MET A 291 5.29 22.32 4.35
N VAL A 292 6.61 22.45 4.24
CA VAL A 292 7.33 22.06 3.00
C VAL A 292 7.17 20.57 2.72
N VAL A 293 7.24 19.72 3.75
CA VAL A 293 7.03 18.28 3.62
C VAL A 293 5.58 17.98 3.23
N LEU A 294 4.61 18.62 3.90
CA LEU A 294 3.17 18.48 3.63
C LEU A 294 2.77 18.85 2.20
N GLU A 295 3.29 19.97 1.68
CA GLU A 295 3.07 20.36 0.29
C GLU A 295 3.65 19.34 -0.69
N GLY A 296 4.74 18.64 -0.32
CA GLY A 296 5.30 17.54 -1.09
C GLY A 296 4.38 16.32 -1.07
N LEU A 297 3.89 15.94 0.11
CA LEU A 297 2.97 14.81 0.30
C LEU A 297 1.68 14.99 -0.49
N VAL A 298 1.03 16.15 -0.39
CA VAL A 298 -0.22 16.44 -1.11
C VAL A 298 -0.04 16.48 -2.63
N LYS A 299 1.16 16.84 -3.13
CA LYS A 299 1.47 16.77 -4.57
C LYS A 299 1.65 15.34 -5.07
N GLU A 300 2.10 14.44 -4.19
CA GLU A 300 2.31 13.04 -4.48
C GLU A 300 1.00 12.24 -4.40
N ASP A 301 0.20 12.51 -3.37
CA ASP A 301 -1.14 11.95 -3.16
C ASP A 301 -2.08 13.02 -2.58
N ASP A 302 -2.98 13.53 -3.42
CA ASP A 302 -3.96 14.54 -3.04
C ASP A 302 -5.20 13.94 -2.34
N GLN A 303 -5.26 12.61 -2.19
CA GLN A 303 -6.33 11.89 -1.50
C GLN A 303 -6.01 11.56 -0.04
N SER A 304 -4.79 11.89 0.43
CA SER A 304 -4.40 11.66 1.82
C SER A 304 -5.13 12.58 2.80
N VAL A 305 -6.19 12.05 3.43
CA VAL A 305 -6.98 12.75 4.47
C VAL A 305 -6.07 13.29 5.58
N GLU A 306 -5.13 12.47 6.03
CA GLU A 306 -4.22 12.83 7.12
C GLU A 306 -3.25 13.96 6.75
N ALA A 307 -2.69 13.96 5.54
CA ALA A 307 -1.82 15.04 5.09
C ALA A 307 -2.58 16.38 5.03
N TRP A 308 -3.83 16.36 4.55
CA TRP A 308 -4.68 17.56 4.56
C TRP A 308 -4.99 18.05 5.96
N TYR A 309 -5.34 17.15 6.87
CA TYR A 309 -5.56 17.47 8.28
C TYR A 309 -4.32 18.11 8.93
N LEU A 310 -3.16 17.46 8.80
CA LEU A 310 -1.90 17.93 9.39
C LEU A 310 -1.50 19.30 8.81
N GLY A 311 -1.68 19.54 7.52
CA GLY A 311 -1.37 20.85 6.94
C GLY A 311 -2.32 21.96 7.38
N GLY A 312 -3.61 21.65 7.52
CA GLY A 312 -4.58 22.58 8.11
C GLY A 312 -4.22 22.96 9.55
N TRP A 313 -3.88 21.97 10.37
CA TRP A 313 -3.45 22.20 11.74
C TRP A 313 -2.10 22.94 11.82
N CYS A 314 -1.15 22.60 10.97
CA CYS A 314 0.16 23.26 10.90
C CYS A 314 0.04 24.75 10.53
N HIS A 315 -0.84 25.11 9.60
CA HIS A 315 -1.16 26.51 9.33
C HIS A 315 -1.74 27.25 10.55
N LEU A 316 -2.61 26.60 11.33
CA LEU A 316 -3.10 27.18 12.58
C LEU A 316 -1.98 27.43 13.60
N LEU A 317 -1.09 26.46 13.81
CA LEU A 317 0.06 26.62 14.71
C LEU A 317 0.95 27.80 14.29
N ILE A 318 1.21 27.95 12.99
CA ILE A 318 1.96 29.09 12.44
C ILE A 318 1.23 30.41 12.75
N SER A 319 -0.09 30.46 12.55
CA SER A 319 -0.90 31.67 12.80
C SER A 319 -0.92 32.13 14.27
N GLN A 320 -0.60 31.22 15.20
CA GLN A 320 -0.60 31.47 16.63
C GLN A 320 0.78 31.90 17.17
N LYS A 321 1.84 31.88 16.34
CA LYS A 321 3.18 32.31 16.77
C LYS A 321 3.18 33.78 17.18
N PRO A 322 3.87 34.16 18.28
CA PRO A 322 3.81 35.52 18.83
C PRO A 322 4.38 36.60 17.90
N ASP A 323 5.32 36.22 17.03
CA ASP A 323 6.04 37.15 16.16
C ASP A 323 5.49 37.19 14.72
N ILE A 324 4.35 36.53 14.45
CA ILE A 324 3.75 36.56 13.11
C ILE A 324 3.03 37.89 12.86
N GLY A 325 3.28 38.51 11.70
CA GLY A 325 2.58 39.73 11.31
C GLY A 325 1.10 39.46 10.98
N GLU A 326 0.24 40.46 11.17
CA GLU A 326 -1.22 40.31 11.00
C GLU A 326 -1.62 39.81 9.60
N ASP A 327 -0.95 40.29 8.54
CA ASP A 327 -1.20 39.83 7.17
C ASP A 327 -0.86 38.34 7.00
N ALA A 328 0.30 37.92 7.53
CA ALA A 328 0.73 36.52 7.48
C ALA A 328 -0.15 35.62 8.36
N LYS A 329 -0.62 36.15 9.50
CA LYS A 329 -1.61 35.47 10.35
C LYS A 329 -2.91 35.21 9.59
N SER A 330 -3.48 36.26 9.00
CA SER A 330 -4.72 36.17 8.22
C SER A 330 -4.59 35.17 7.06
N ALA A 331 -3.47 35.22 6.33
CA ALA A 331 -3.18 34.27 5.27
C ALA A 331 -3.12 32.81 5.78
N ASN A 332 -2.44 32.54 6.90
CA ASN A 332 -2.39 31.19 7.46
C ASN A 332 -3.75 30.71 7.98
N VAL A 333 -4.56 31.60 8.57
CA VAL A 333 -5.93 31.27 8.99
C VAL A 333 -6.80 30.89 7.78
N GLN A 334 -6.65 31.59 6.65
CA GLN A 334 -7.34 31.24 5.41
C GLN A 334 -6.87 29.89 4.86
N GLN A 335 -5.55 29.65 4.78
CA GLN A 335 -5.03 28.36 4.32
C GLN A 335 -5.46 27.21 5.23
N ALA A 336 -5.47 27.40 6.55
CA ALA A 336 -5.96 26.38 7.48
C ALA A 336 -7.41 25.97 7.17
N GLN A 337 -8.28 26.94 6.84
CA GLN A 337 -9.66 26.68 6.50
C GLN A 337 -9.77 25.84 5.22
N GLU A 338 -9.02 26.21 4.17
CA GLU A 338 -9.06 25.49 2.89
C GLU A 338 -8.58 24.04 3.04
N TRP A 339 -7.47 23.83 3.76
CA TRP A 339 -6.90 22.51 3.98
C TRP A 339 -7.82 21.61 4.81
N LEU A 340 -8.40 22.12 5.90
CA LEU A 340 -9.32 21.36 6.74
C LEU A 340 -10.66 21.09 6.04
N ALA A 341 -11.16 22.02 5.23
CA ALA A 341 -12.35 21.78 4.42
C ALA A 341 -12.11 20.65 3.40
N ASN A 342 -10.94 20.61 2.75
CA ASN A 342 -10.60 19.52 1.85
C ASN A 342 -10.39 18.19 2.58
N CYS A 343 -9.79 18.21 3.78
CA CYS A 343 -9.70 17.04 4.66
C CYS A 343 -11.08 16.43 4.93
N LEU A 344 -12.05 17.23 5.39
CA LEU A 344 -13.41 16.74 5.71
C LEU A 344 -14.15 16.24 4.46
N LYS A 345 -13.96 16.89 3.31
CA LYS A 345 -14.51 16.43 2.04
C LYS A 345 -13.95 15.06 1.65
N LEU A 346 -12.63 14.86 1.73
CA LEU A 346 -12.00 13.57 1.42
C LEU A 346 -12.39 12.49 2.42
N TYR A 347 -12.50 12.84 3.71
CA TYR A 347 -12.99 11.93 4.75
C TYR A 347 -14.33 11.31 4.35
N GLN A 348 -15.28 12.12 3.87
CA GLN A 348 -16.59 11.65 3.41
C GLN A 348 -16.49 10.81 2.13
N ILE A 349 -15.80 11.31 1.10
CA ILE A 349 -15.70 10.63 -0.21
C ILE A 349 -15.04 9.25 -0.10
N LEU A 350 -13.99 9.16 0.72
CA LEU A 350 -13.20 7.94 0.89
C LEU A 350 -13.74 7.03 2.00
N GLN A 351 -14.80 7.45 2.71
CA GLN A 351 -15.34 6.74 3.88
C GLN A 351 -14.24 6.44 4.91
N TYR A 352 -13.44 7.45 5.21
CA TYR A 352 -12.31 7.33 6.14
C TYR A 352 -12.82 7.07 7.57
N GLU A 353 -12.06 6.32 8.38
CA GLU A 353 -12.56 5.75 9.64
C GLU A 353 -11.93 6.37 10.92
N ASP A 354 -11.07 7.39 10.78
CA ASP A 354 -10.45 8.08 11.93
C ASP A 354 -11.38 9.14 12.54
N GLU A 355 -12.29 8.66 13.40
CA GLU A 355 -13.28 9.50 14.10
C GLU A 355 -12.67 10.61 14.99
N PRO A 356 -11.60 10.36 15.77
CA PRO A 356 -10.89 11.41 16.49
C PRO A 356 -10.37 12.53 15.57
N LEU A 357 -9.76 12.17 14.43
CA LEU A 357 -9.27 13.13 13.44
C LEU A 357 -10.42 13.97 12.88
N ARG A 358 -11.53 13.33 12.47
CA ARG A 358 -12.72 14.05 11.99
C ARG A 358 -13.23 15.05 13.02
N SER A 359 -13.43 14.58 14.25
CA SER A 359 -13.99 15.39 15.33
C SER A 359 -13.15 16.65 15.60
N HIS A 360 -11.82 16.50 15.58
CA HIS A 360 -10.92 17.63 15.76
C HIS A 360 -10.91 18.56 14.53
N ALA A 361 -10.89 18.02 13.31
CA ALA A 361 -10.99 18.83 12.09
C ALA A 361 -12.28 19.68 12.06
N GLU A 362 -13.42 19.11 12.45
CA GLU A 362 -14.70 19.82 12.58
C GLU A 362 -14.67 20.91 13.66
N GLU A 363 -14.00 20.66 14.79
CA GLU A 363 -13.78 21.68 15.82
C GLU A 363 -12.98 22.86 15.27
N LEU A 364 -11.83 22.58 14.64
CA LEU A 364 -10.95 23.59 14.07
C LEU A 364 -11.67 24.42 12.98
N VAL A 365 -12.43 23.78 12.08
CA VAL A 365 -13.22 24.47 11.05
C VAL A 365 -14.29 25.38 11.66
N ARG A 366 -15.00 24.93 12.70
CA ARG A 366 -15.99 25.76 13.40
C ARG A 366 -15.35 27.00 14.03
N GLU A 367 -14.18 26.84 14.66
CA GLU A 367 -13.44 27.96 15.25
C GLU A 367 -12.94 28.96 14.18
N LEU A 368 -12.46 28.45 13.05
CA LEU A 368 -12.01 29.23 11.90
C LEU A 368 -13.15 30.03 11.26
N ASN A 369 -14.30 29.40 11.00
CA ASN A 369 -15.47 30.05 10.41
C ASN A 369 -15.95 31.21 11.28
N ARG A 370 -15.99 31.01 12.61
CA ARG A 370 -16.30 32.08 13.57
C ARG A 370 -15.30 33.23 13.50
N THR A 371 -14.01 32.92 13.35
CA THR A 371 -12.93 33.94 13.30
C THR A 371 -12.97 34.74 11.99
N LEU A 372 -13.30 34.07 10.88
CA LEU A 372 -13.37 34.66 9.54
C LEU A 372 -14.71 35.35 9.25
N ASN A 373 -15.67 35.31 10.17
CA ASN A 373 -17.07 35.74 9.96
C ASN A 373 -17.67 35.12 8.69
N ILE A 374 -17.37 33.84 8.45
CA ILE A 374 -18.06 33.07 7.43
C ILE A 374 -19.42 32.72 8.05
N GLU A 375 -20.47 33.48 7.68
CA GLU A 375 -21.85 33.16 8.07
C GLU A 375 -22.17 31.75 7.55
N GLY A 376 -22.48 30.83 8.45
CA GLY A 376 -22.80 29.46 8.10
C GLY A 376 -24.22 29.35 7.54
N ASP A 377 -24.36 28.75 6.37
CA ASP A 377 -25.34 27.67 6.24
C ASP A 377 -24.81 26.53 7.12
N GLU A 378 -25.14 26.58 8.41
CA GLU A 378 -24.85 25.51 9.37
C GLU A 378 -25.59 24.21 9.02
N ASP A 379 -26.45 24.23 8.00
CA ASP A 379 -27.31 23.12 7.55
C ASP A 379 -26.89 22.47 6.21
N GLU A 380 -25.91 22.99 5.45
CA GLU A 380 -25.52 22.37 4.16
C GLU A 380 -24.59 21.14 4.30
N TRP A 381 -24.12 20.84 5.51
CA TRP A 381 -23.28 19.67 5.78
C TRP A 381 -24.05 18.47 6.35
N GLU A 382 -25.36 18.61 6.63
CA GLU A 382 -26.20 17.50 7.13
C GLU A 382 -27.10 16.86 6.05
N ASP A 383 -27.29 17.45 4.86
CA ASP A 383 -28.27 16.98 3.86
C ASP A 383 -27.65 16.63 2.48
N ALA A 384 -26.68 15.71 2.45
CA ALA A 384 -26.28 15.02 1.20
C ALA A 384 -26.68 13.53 1.19
N ASP A 385 -27.60 13.12 2.07
CA ASP A 385 -28.20 11.79 2.11
C ASP A 385 -29.70 11.86 1.79
N ASP A 386 -30.07 12.01 0.51
CA ASP A 386 -31.18 11.26 -0.11
C ASP A 386 -31.30 11.65 -1.60
N ASP A 387 -30.71 10.85 -2.49
CA ASP A 387 -31.28 10.67 -3.84
C ASP A 387 -30.89 9.30 -4.43
N GLU A 388 -31.13 8.25 -3.65
CA GLU A 388 -31.47 6.95 -4.24
C GLU A 388 -32.95 6.98 -4.68
N ASN A 389 -33.20 7.31 -5.96
CA ASN A 389 -34.09 6.56 -6.87
C ASN A 389 -34.57 7.39 -8.07
N ALA A 390 -33.90 7.22 -9.20
CA ALA A 390 -34.55 7.38 -10.51
C ALA A 390 -33.93 6.43 -11.54
N SER A 391 -34.04 5.12 -11.30
CA SER A 391 -34.00 4.12 -12.36
C SER A 391 -35.37 3.45 -12.46
N ASP A 392 -36.34 4.19 -12.99
CA ASP A 392 -37.59 3.59 -13.44
C ASP A 392 -37.31 2.88 -14.76
N GLY A 393 -37.01 1.59 -14.63
CA GLY A 393 -36.86 0.66 -15.72
C GLY A 393 -38.17 0.46 -16.47
N ASP A 394 -38.05 0.49 -17.80
CA ASP A 394 -39.01 0.01 -18.79
C ASP A 394 -39.92 -1.12 -18.27
N ASN A 395 -41.23 -0.86 -18.27
CA ASN A 395 -42.20 -1.94 -18.36
C ASN A 395 -43.12 -1.72 -19.57
N ILE A 396 -42.75 -2.37 -20.67
CA ILE A 396 -43.56 -2.56 -21.85
C ILE A 396 -44.54 -3.70 -21.56
N GLU A 397 -45.83 -3.41 -21.42
CA GLU A 397 -46.89 -4.34 -21.84
C GLU A 397 -48.02 -3.58 -22.53
N ALA A 398 -48.16 -3.85 -23.82
CA ALA A 398 -49.29 -3.46 -24.65
C ALA A 398 -50.51 -4.34 -24.35
N ILE A 399 -51.72 -3.75 -24.39
CA ILE A 399 -52.97 -4.40 -24.82
C ILE A 399 -53.92 -3.32 -25.36
N ASP A 400 -54.32 -3.50 -26.62
CA ASP A 400 -55.46 -2.88 -27.32
C ASP A 400 -56.79 -3.08 -26.55
N ASP A 401 -57.72 -2.12 -26.60
CA ASP A 401 -58.96 -2.22 -27.40
C ASP A 401 -59.92 -1.02 -27.22
N ASP A 402 -60.36 -0.49 -28.36
CA ASP A 402 -61.70 0.04 -28.71
C ASP A 402 -62.59 0.85 -27.73
N HIS A 403 -62.92 2.10 -28.10
CA HIS A 403 -64.29 2.48 -28.56
C HIS A 403 -64.50 3.99 -28.88
N ALA A 404 -64.70 4.24 -30.17
CA ALA A 404 -65.70 5.09 -30.85
C ALA A 404 -66.49 6.24 -30.12
N ARG A 405 -66.36 7.44 -30.73
CA ARG A 405 -67.40 8.32 -31.36
C ARG A 405 -68.45 9.15 -30.58
N ASP A 406 -68.68 10.33 -31.20
CA ASP A 406 -69.87 11.21 -31.30
C ASP A 406 -70.09 12.28 -30.19
N GLU A 407 -69.93 13.58 -30.50
CA GLU A 407 -70.92 14.57 -31.05
C GLU A 407 -71.90 15.05 -29.94
N ASP A 408 -72.07 16.35 -29.61
CA ASP A 408 -72.84 17.38 -30.35
C ASP A 408 -72.91 18.69 -29.49
N VAL A 409 -72.76 19.92 -30.03
CA VAL A 409 -73.81 20.89 -30.48
C VAL A 409 -74.01 22.11 -29.54
N GLU A 410 -74.00 23.33 -30.12
CA GLU A 410 -75.10 24.33 -30.12
C GLU A 410 -74.64 25.59 -30.89
N MET A 411 -75.14 25.85 -32.10
CA MET A 411 -76.33 26.66 -32.41
C MET A 411 -76.19 28.15 -32.05
N THR A 412 -75.71 28.98 -33.00
CA THR A 412 -76.42 30.18 -33.53
C THR A 412 -75.66 30.85 -34.67
#